data_AF-A0A1Y3U5P3-F1
#
_entry.id   AF-A0A1Y3U5P3-F1
#
_cell.length_a   1.000
_cell.length_b   1.000
_cell.length_c   1.000
_cell.angle_alpha   90.00
_cell.angle_beta   90.00
_cell.angle_gamma   90.00
#
_symmetry.space_group_name_H-M   'P 1'
#
loop_
_entity.id
_entity.type
_entity.pdbx_description
1 polymer ?
#
loop_
_entity_poly.entity_id
_entity_poly.type
_entity_poly.pdbx_seq_one_letter_code
_entity_poly.pdbx_strand_id
1 'polypeptide(L)'
;MQPGFFYFPHRKDSPTSMKWFVCLRALLGPDPAREKGERGENQVAARLAEKGWFRVKGLCLRNLYLPAGENATTEVDMIYLTRKGIYVIESKNYTGRIYGDEDRPQWTAAVYAGRGWLGRVKTEKHSLYNPIWQNAGHMRALSRLVGPEVPLWSVIVFSGRCRLADVRWDRDDTAVCRVEELPRVLRKLGRGKPLSWREVEDLYRRLEPYTQVSWFQKQAHIRQVKEKERARRGR
;
A
#
# COMPACT_ATOMS: atom_id res chain seq x y z
N MET A 1 6.21 -35.22 -14.79
CA MET A 1 6.72 -33.86 -14.53
C MET A 1 6.27 -32.95 -15.65
N GLN A 2 5.33 -32.04 -15.37
CA GLN A 2 4.94 -30.95 -16.28
C GLN A 2 5.12 -29.63 -15.51
N PRO A 3 5.71 -28.58 -16.10
CA PRO A 3 5.83 -27.28 -15.47
C PRO A 3 4.46 -26.59 -15.40
N GLY A 4 4.02 -26.27 -14.19
CA GLY A 4 2.78 -25.54 -13.93
C GLY A 4 2.83 -24.13 -14.54
N PHE A 5 1.87 -23.87 -15.42
CA PHE A 5 1.67 -22.59 -16.10
C PHE A 5 1.46 -21.44 -15.09
N PHE A 6 2.21 -20.35 -15.28
CA PHE A 6 1.83 -19.04 -14.77
C PHE A 6 0.77 -18.49 -15.72
N TYR A 7 -0.47 -18.36 -15.26
CA TYR A 7 -1.48 -17.64 -16.01
C TYR A 7 -1.32 -16.14 -15.76
N PHE A 8 -0.60 -15.46 -16.65
CA PHE A 8 -0.90 -14.06 -16.96
C PHE A 8 -1.98 -14.12 -18.03
N PRO A 9 -3.22 -13.64 -17.81
CA PRO A 9 -4.15 -13.49 -18.91
C PRO A 9 -3.50 -12.59 -19.96
N HIS A 10 -3.15 -13.20 -21.10
CA HIS A 10 -2.89 -12.46 -22.33
C HIS A 10 -4.14 -11.63 -22.60
N ARG A 11 -4.05 -10.31 -22.41
CA ARG A 11 -5.06 -9.40 -22.95
C ARG A 11 -5.08 -9.63 -24.45
N LYS A 12 -6.23 -10.07 -24.97
CA LYS A 12 -6.58 -9.78 -26.36
C LYS A 12 -6.72 -8.27 -26.44
N ASP A 13 -5.89 -7.65 -27.27
CA ASP A 13 -6.00 -6.24 -27.59
C ASP A 13 -7.41 -5.96 -28.12
N SER A 14 -8.22 -5.27 -27.31
CA SER A 14 -9.38 -4.55 -27.80
C SER A 14 -8.95 -3.10 -28.03
N PRO A 15 -9.04 -2.59 -29.28
CA PRO A 15 -8.52 -1.28 -29.61
C PRO A 15 -9.52 -0.21 -29.17
N THR A 16 -9.59 0.11 -27.87
CA THR A 16 -10.33 1.30 -27.40
C THR A 16 -10.03 1.82 -25.99
N SER A 17 -9.05 1.31 -25.23
CA SER A 17 -8.78 1.83 -23.87
C SER A 17 -7.46 2.60 -23.68
N MET A 18 -6.64 2.76 -24.73
CA MET A 18 -5.34 3.44 -24.65
C MET A 18 -5.33 4.93 -25.03
N LYS A 19 -6.50 5.54 -25.32
CA LYS A 19 -6.60 6.98 -25.62
C LYS A 19 -6.99 7.84 -24.41
N TRP A 20 -7.48 7.23 -23.33
CA TRP A 20 -8.01 7.97 -22.17
C TRP A 20 -6.96 8.36 -21.12
N PHE A 21 -5.91 7.55 -20.93
CA PHE A 21 -4.81 7.88 -20.02
C PHE A 21 -3.95 9.07 -20.49
N VAL A 22 -3.88 9.28 -21.81
CA VAL A 22 -3.15 10.40 -22.43
C VAL A 22 -3.93 11.72 -22.27
N CYS A 23 -5.26 11.70 -22.40
CA CYS A 23 -6.10 12.90 -22.28
C CYS A 23 -6.16 13.48 -20.84
N LEU A 24 -6.08 12.66 -19.79
CA LEU A 24 -6.12 13.15 -18.41
C LEU A 24 -4.78 13.78 -17.97
N ARG A 25 -3.65 13.27 -18.47
CA ARG A 25 -2.31 13.88 -18.31
C ARG A 25 -2.21 15.23 -19.02
N ALA A 26 -2.88 15.37 -20.17
CA ALA A 26 -2.87 16.58 -20.98
C ALA A 26 -3.72 17.73 -20.38
N LEU A 27 -4.72 17.44 -19.53
CA LEU A 27 -5.65 18.43 -18.99
C LEU A 27 -5.29 18.98 -17.60
N LEU A 28 -4.51 18.25 -16.79
CA LEU A 28 -4.18 18.64 -15.40
C LEU A 28 -2.67 18.67 -15.10
N GLY A 29 -1.83 18.20 -16.02
CA GLY A 29 -0.41 17.94 -15.77
C GLY A 29 -0.19 16.75 -14.80
N PRO A 30 1.02 16.17 -14.76
CA PRO A 30 1.34 15.15 -13.76
C PRO A 30 1.45 15.78 -12.37
N ASP A 31 0.61 15.33 -11.41
CA ASP A 31 0.79 15.65 -10.00
C ASP A 31 2.07 14.95 -9.48
N PRO A 32 3.14 15.69 -9.13
CA PRO A 32 4.42 15.09 -8.74
C PRO A 32 4.30 14.23 -7.48
N ALA A 33 3.36 14.52 -6.58
CA ALA A 33 3.11 13.71 -5.40
C ALA A 33 2.48 12.36 -5.77
N ARG A 34 1.55 12.37 -6.73
CA ARG A 34 0.92 11.16 -7.25
C ARG A 34 1.92 10.27 -8.00
N GLU A 35 2.73 10.85 -8.89
CA GLU A 35 3.77 10.08 -9.60
C GLU A 35 4.79 9.48 -8.62
N LYS A 36 5.12 10.21 -7.56
CA LYS A 36 5.99 9.71 -6.49
C LYS A 36 5.33 8.54 -5.75
N GLY A 37 4.04 8.62 -5.44
CA GLY A 37 3.27 7.50 -4.87
C GLY A 37 3.31 6.26 -5.76
N GLU A 38 2.92 6.41 -7.04
CA GLU A 38 2.86 5.33 -8.01
C GLU A 38 4.24 4.65 -8.22
N ARG A 39 5.33 5.43 -8.24
CA ARG A 39 6.70 4.88 -8.27
C ARG A 39 7.01 4.02 -7.05
N GLY A 40 6.58 4.45 -5.86
CA GLY A 40 6.79 3.69 -4.62
C GLY A 40 6.07 2.35 -4.64
N GLU A 41 4.80 2.35 -5.04
CA GLU A 41 4.02 1.12 -5.18
C GLU A 41 4.57 0.18 -6.26
N ASN A 42 5.04 0.73 -7.39
CA ASN A 42 5.65 -0.07 -8.46
C ASN A 42 6.92 -0.79 -7.97
N GLN A 43 7.71 -0.16 -7.10
CA GLN A 43 8.87 -0.81 -6.48
C GLN A 43 8.44 -1.96 -5.58
N VAL A 44 7.38 -1.79 -4.78
CA VAL A 44 6.82 -2.86 -3.94
C VAL A 44 6.31 -4.01 -4.82
N ALA A 45 5.56 -3.71 -5.88
CA ALA A 45 5.00 -4.71 -6.78
C ALA A 45 6.09 -5.49 -7.53
N ALA A 46 7.10 -4.78 -8.06
CA ALA A 46 8.25 -5.39 -8.73
C ALA A 46 9.02 -6.30 -7.77
N ARG A 47 9.20 -5.86 -6.53
CA ARG A 47 9.82 -6.64 -5.47
C ARG A 47 9.01 -7.91 -5.22
N LEU A 48 7.69 -7.86 -5.04
CA LEU A 48 6.84 -9.06 -4.89
C LEU A 48 6.86 -10.01 -6.10
N ALA A 49 7.07 -9.49 -7.32
CA ALA A 49 7.12 -10.26 -8.56
C ALA A 49 8.48 -10.94 -8.79
N GLU A 50 9.53 -10.55 -8.07
CA GLU A 50 10.88 -11.06 -8.23
C GLU A 50 10.96 -12.57 -7.88
N LYS A 51 11.21 -13.40 -8.90
CA LYS A 51 11.26 -14.86 -8.76
C LYS A 51 12.46 -15.28 -7.90
N GLY A 52 12.26 -16.29 -7.07
CA GLY A 52 13.33 -16.99 -6.34
C GLY A 52 13.63 -16.46 -4.93
N TRP A 53 13.43 -15.17 -4.64
CA TRP A 53 13.81 -14.60 -3.34
C TRP A 53 12.74 -14.77 -2.24
N PHE A 54 11.47 -14.75 -2.61
CA PHE A 54 10.39 -14.65 -1.62
C PHE A 54 10.10 -15.98 -0.93
N ARG A 55 10.22 -17.12 -1.60
CA ARG A 55 9.69 -18.45 -1.19
C ARG A 55 8.20 -18.47 -0.81
N VAL A 56 7.58 -17.32 -0.55
CA VAL A 56 6.16 -17.07 -0.40
C VAL A 56 5.63 -16.78 -1.79
N LYS A 57 4.78 -17.68 -2.29
CA LYS A 57 4.04 -17.51 -3.54
C LYS A 57 2.69 -16.86 -3.24
N GLY A 58 2.20 -16.03 -4.15
CA GLY A 58 0.92 -15.35 -3.98
C GLY A 58 0.47 -14.57 -5.19
N LEU A 59 -0.75 -14.03 -5.10
CA LEU A 59 -1.38 -13.16 -6.09
C LEU A 59 -1.41 -11.71 -5.55
N CYS A 60 -1.31 -10.73 -6.44
CA CYS A 60 -1.26 -9.32 -6.06
C CYS A 60 -2.44 -8.56 -6.68
N LEU A 61 -3.12 -7.76 -5.87
CA LEU A 61 -4.08 -6.76 -6.33
C LEU A 61 -3.63 -5.39 -5.82
N ARG A 62 -3.87 -4.34 -6.61
CA ARG A 62 -3.45 -2.97 -6.31
C ARG A 62 -4.60 -1.99 -6.46
N ASN A 63 -4.54 -0.89 -5.71
CA ASN A 63 -5.50 0.21 -5.78
C ASN A 63 -6.94 -0.27 -5.55
N LEU A 64 -7.17 -1.00 -4.45
CA LEU A 64 -8.49 -1.51 -4.10
C LEU A 64 -9.27 -0.42 -3.36
N TYR A 65 -10.47 -0.11 -3.82
CA TYR A 65 -11.36 0.86 -3.18
C TYR A 65 -12.44 0.10 -2.42
N LEU A 66 -12.25 -0.07 -1.11
CA LEU A 66 -13.14 -0.85 -0.27
C LEU A 66 -14.20 0.03 0.39
N PRO A 67 -15.45 -0.44 0.54
CA PRO A 67 -16.47 0.25 1.33
C PRO A 67 -16.02 0.45 2.78
N ALA A 68 -16.16 1.67 3.29
CA ALA A 68 -15.74 2.08 4.63
C ALA A 68 -16.86 2.82 5.39
N GLY A 69 -18.11 2.46 5.09
CA GLY A 69 -19.33 3.12 5.57
C GLY A 69 -20.31 3.35 4.41
N GLU A 70 -21.47 3.92 4.70
CA GLU A 70 -22.58 4.08 3.75
C GLU A 70 -22.20 4.92 2.51
N ASN A 71 -21.42 5.99 2.69
CA ASN A 71 -20.95 6.87 1.62
C ASN A 71 -19.43 7.10 1.67
N ALA A 72 -18.70 6.11 2.16
CA ALA A 72 -17.27 6.22 2.41
C ALA A 72 -16.51 5.07 1.77
N THR A 73 -15.34 5.38 1.22
CA THR A 73 -14.41 4.36 0.74
C THR A 73 -13.05 4.51 1.43
N THR A 74 -12.30 3.43 1.43
CA THR A 74 -10.88 3.45 1.73
C THR A 74 -10.12 2.85 0.55
N GLU A 75 -9.09 3.54 0.10
CA GLU A 75 -8.13 2.96 -0.84
C GLU A 75 -7.12 2.11 -0.06
N VAL A 76 -6.81 0.92 -0.59
CA VAL A 76 -5.74 0.05 -0.14
C VAL A 76 -4.74 -0.06 -1.28
N ASP A 77 -3.52 0.42 -1.06
CA ASP A 77 -2.49 0.49 -2.10
C ASP A 77 -2.26 -0.88 -2.75
N MET A 78 -2.14 -1.91 -1.91
CA MET A 78 -1.84 -3.25 -2.37
C MET A 78 -2.25 -4.32 -1.37
N ILE A 79 -2.71 -5.45 -1.89
CA ILE A 79 -2.80 -6.69 -1.12
C ILE A 79 -1.99 -7.79 -1.78
N TYR A 80 -1.35 -8.62 -0.96
CA TYR A 80 -0.66 -9.83 -1.40
C TYR A 80 -1.34 -11.05 -0.80
N LEU A 81 -2.05 -11.79 -1.64
CA LEU A 81 -2.85 -12.96 -1.31
C LEU A 81 -1.96 -14.21 -1.35
N THR A 82 -1.81 -14.88 -0.21
CA THR A 82 -0.94 -16.06 -0.10
C THR A 82 -1.65 -17.16 0.68
N ARG A 83 -1.06 -18.36 0.69
CA ARG A 83 -1.53 -19.42 1.58
C ARG A 83 -1.44 -19.07 3.07
N LYS A 84 -0.72 -18.02 3.48
CA LYS A 84 -0.66 -17.56 4.87
C LYS A 84 -1.74 -16.54 5.23
N GLY A 85 -2.61 -16.18 4.28
CA GLY A 85 -3.57 -15.09 4.40
C GLY A 85 -3.22 -13.91 3.50
N ILE A 86 -3.81 -12.76 3.81
CA ILE A 86 -3.70 -11.53 3.03
C ILE A 86 -2.74 -10.57 3.75
N TYR A 87 -1.65 -10.19 3.08
CA TYR A 87 -0.83 -9.07 3.51
C TYR A 87 -1.45 -7.79 2.95
N VAL A 88 -1.91 -6.90 3.83
CA VAL A 88 -2.44 -5.58 3.47
C VAL A 88 -1.29 -4.60 3.56
N ILE A 89 -0.86 -4.12 2.40
CA ILE A 89 0.39 -3.37 2.25
C ILE A 89 0.07 -1.90 2.04
N GLU A 90 0.60 -1.06 2.94
CA GLU A 90 0.60 0.41 2.83
C GLU A 90 1.98 0.86 2.33
N SER A 91 2.04 1.56 1.20
CA SER A 91 3.29 1.98 0.55
C SER A 91 3.56 3.46 0.81
N LYS A 92 4.69 3.76 1.47
CA LYS A 92 5.10 5.13 1.81
C LYS A 92 6.39 5.51 1.08
N ASN A 93 6.30 6.44 0.12
CA ASN A 93 7.47 6.95 -0.61
C ASN A 93 8.02 8.25 0.00
N TYR A 94 8.71 8.13 1.14
CA TYR A 94 9.36 9.26 1.83
C TYR A 94 10.88 9.26 1.70
N THR A 95 11.46 10.43 1.89
CA THR A 95 12.91 10.65 1.98
C THR A 95 13.32 11.09 3.38
N GLY A 96 14.60 10.96 3.73
CA GLY A 96 15.12 11.46 5.02
C GLY A 96 15.00 10.45 6.16
N ARG A 97 14.77 10.92 7.38
CA ARG A 97 14.68 10.08 8.59
C ARG A 97 13.24 10.02 9.08
N ILE A 98 12.72 8.83 9.26
CA ILE A 98 11.36 8.58 9.73
C ILE A 98 11.40 8.27 11.22
N TYR A 99 10.55 8.97 11.97
CA TYR A 99 10.34 8.77 13.40
C TYR A 99 8.85 8.51 13.64
N GLY A 100 8.54 7.49 14.42
CA GLY A 100 7.18 7.05 14.59
C GLY A 100 7.00 6.17 15.81
N ASP A 101 5.81 6.22 16.37
CA ASP A 101 5.38 5.35 17.44
C ASP A 101 3.93 4.96 17.13
N GLU A 102 3.58 3.70 17.33
CA GLU A 102 2.24 3.22 17.03
C GLU A 102 1.17 3.92 17.87
N ASP A 103 1.49 4.41 19.07
CA ASP A 103 0.53 5.06 19.96
C ASP A 103 0.32 6.54 19.62
N ARG A 104 1.08 7.07 18.66
CA ARG A 104 0.98 8.47 18.24
C ARG A 104 0.19 8.59 16.93
N PRO A 105 -0.78 9.53 16.84
CA PRO A 105 -1.58 9.71 15.62
C PRO A 105 -0.77 10.23 14.43
N GLN A 106 0.39 10.84 14.70
CA GLN A 106 1.25 11.46 13.71
C GLN A 106 2.68 10.96 13.87
N TRP A 107 3.32 10.69 12.74
CA TRP A 107 4.74 10.40 12.62
C TRP A 107 5.46 11.61 12.00
N THR A 108 6.78 11.63 12.11
CA THR A 108 7.61 12.72 11.57
C THR A 108 8.59 12.20 10.52
N ALA A 109 8.60 12.85 9.35
CA ALA A 109 9.66 12.73 8.37
C ALA A 109 10.58 13.96 8.45
N ALA A 110 11.84 13.74 8.82
CA ALA A 110 12.88 14.75 8.89
C ALA A 110 13.73 14.71 7.60
N VAL A 111 13.55 15.70 6.73
CA VAL A 111 14.12 15.77 5.38
C VAL A 111 15.25 16.79 5.33
N TYR A 112 16.36 16.44 4.67
CA TYR A 112 17.47 17.37 4.45
C TYR A 112 17.00 18.59 3.65
N ALA A 113 17.28 19.79 4.18
CA ALA A 113 16.84 21.06 3.62
C ALA A 113 18.03 21.99 3.30
N GLY A 114 19.19 21.42 2.97
CA GLY A 114 20.40 22.17 2.65
C GLY A 114 21.31 22.45 3.85
N ARG A 115 22.19 23.44 3.70
CA ARG A 115 23.05 23.95 4.77
C ARG A 115 22.74 25.42 5.02
N GLY A 116 22.79 25.83 6.28
CA GLY A 116 22.72 27.25 6.64
C GLY A 116 24.02 27.97 6.29
N TRP A 117 24.00 29.31 6.42
CA TRP A 117 25.16 30.18 6.18
C TRP A 117 26.43 29.74 6.93
N LEU A 118 26.26 29.18 8.14
CA LEU A 118 27.35 28.65 8.98
C LEU A 118 27.72 27.18 8.66
N GLY A 119 27.33 26.66 7.49
CA GLY A 119 27.62 25.29 7.05
C GLY A 119 26.87 24.17 7.80
N ARG A 120 26.04 24.50 8.80
CA ARG A 120 25.24 23.54 9.58
C ARG A 120 24.14 22.93 8.70
N VAL A 121 23.94 21.62 8.80
CA VAL A 121 22.86 20.91 8.10
C VAL A 121 21.51 21.40 8.60
N LYS A 122 20.65 21.85 7.68
CA LYS A 122 19.26 22.20 7.94
C LYS A 122 18.38 20.99 7.65
N THR A 123 17.37 20.78 8.47
CA THR A 123 16.39 19.71 8.30
C THR A 123 14.99 20.28 8.46
N GLU A 124 14.09 19.91 7.55
CA GLU A 124 12.67 20.23 7.63
C GLU A 124 11.90 19.03 8.17
N LYS A 125 10.95 19.27 9.08
CA LYS A 125 10.11 18.24 9.68
C LYS A 125 8.73 18.31 9.05
N HIS A 126 8.27 17.19 8.53
CA HIS A 126 6.91 17.04 8.00
C HIS A 126 6.16 16.01 8.82
N SER A 127 4.95 16.37 9.25
CA SER A 127 4.02 15.43 9.87
C SER A 127 3.41 14.54 8.79
N LEU A 128 3.28 13.25 9.08
CA LEU A 128 2.46 12.34 8.31
C LEU A 128 1.53 11.57 9.25
N TYR A 129 0.30 11.30 8.81
CA TYR A 129 -0.62 10.48 9.58
C TYR A 129 -0.01 9.08 9.78
N ASN A 130 -0.21 8.51 10.97
CA ASN A 130 0.37 7.23 11.33
C ASN A 130 -0.07 6.13 10.33
N PRO A 131 0.89 5.54 9.56
CA PRO A 131 0.57 4.54 8.55
C PRO A 131 0.05 3.23 9.14
N ILE A 132 0.40 2.91 10.39
CA ILE A 132 -0.17 1.75 11.10
C ILE A 132 -1.66 1.98 11.34
N TRP A 133 -2.07 3.18 11.76
CA TRP A 133 -3.48 3.51 11.99
C TRP A 133 -4.28 3.56 10.70
N GLN A 134 -3.66 4.08 9.63
CA GLN A 134 -4.24 4.05 8.29
C GLN A 134 -4.50 2.61 7.87
N ASN A 135 -3.48 1.75 7.94
CA ASN A 135 -3.58 0.36 7.51
C ASN A 135 -4.53 -0.46 8.38
N ALA A 136 -4.63 -0.17 9.68
CA ALA A 136 -5.66 -0.76 10.55
C ALA A 136 -7.09 -0.45 10.06
N GLY A 137 -7.31 0.73 9.46
CA GLY A 137 -8.57 1.06 8.79
C GLY A 137 -8.83 0.20 7.56
N HIS A 138 -7.80 -0.03 6.74
CA HIS A 138 -7.84 -0.90 5.56
C HIS A 138 -8.18 -2.34 5.95
N MET A 139 -7.50 -2.86 6.98
CA MET A 139 -7.72 -4.18 7.56
C MET A 139 -9.15 -4.37 8.04
N ARG A 140 -9.73 -3.38 8.73
CA ARG A 140 -11.15 -3.42 9.16
C ARG A 140 -12.12 -3.45 7.98
N ALA A 141 -11.87 -2.65 6.94
CA ALA A 141 -12.72 -2.65 5.74
C ALA A 141 -12.63 -3.99 5.00
N LEU A 142 -11.41 -4.52 4.85
CA LEU A 142 -11.17 -5.79 4.18
C LEU A 142 -11.76 -6.98 4.95
N SER A 143 -11.62 -7.02 6.28
CA SER A 143 -12.15 -8.08 7.14
C SER A 143 -13.66 -8.24 7.00
N ARG A 144 -14.42 -7.13 6.86
CA ARG A 144 -15.87 -7.18 6.59
C ARG A 144 -16.21 -7.84 5.27
N LEU A 145 -15.32 -7.74 4.28
CA LEU A 145 -15.49 -8.40 3.00
C LEU A 145 -15.08 -9.86 3.10
N VAL A 146 -13.87 -10.18 3.57
CA VAL A 146 -13.35 -11.55 3.46
C VAL A 146 -13.81 -12.49 4.57
N GLY A 147 -14.29 -11.96 5.69
CA GLY A 147 -14.69 -12.72 6.87
C GLY A 147 -13.58 -12.83 7.94
N PRO A 148 -13.93 -13.16 9.20
CA PRO A 148 -12.99 -13.17 10.32
C PRO A 148 -11.98 -14.32 10.27
N GLU A 149 -12.31 -15.41 9.56
CA GLU A 149 -11.46 -16.61 9.45
C GLU A 149 -10.25 -16.41 8.53
N VAL A 150 -10.26 -15.35 7.70
CA VAL A 150 -9.18 -15.08 6.76
C VAL A 150 -8.08 -14.29 7.47
N PRO A 151 -6.86 -14.83 7.64
CA PRO A 151 -5.79 -14.12 8.33
C PRO A 151 -5.39 -12.88 7.54
N LEU A 152 -5.35 -11.74 8.23
CA LEU A 152 -4.89 -10.48 7.67
C LEU A 152 -3.60 -10.05 8.38
N TRP A 153 -2.66 -9.49 7.61
CA TRP A 153 -1.36 -9.07 8.11
C TRP A 153 -1.05 -7.65 7.63
N SER A 154 -0.81 -6.73 8.56
CA SER A 154 -0.53 -5.32 8.26
C SER A 154 0.95 -5.12 7.92
N VAL A 155 1.26 -4.57 6.75
CA VAL A 155 2.65 -4.33 6.33
C VAL A 155 2.80 -2.91 5.82
N ILE A 156 3.57 -2.09 6.52
CA ILE A 156 3.88 -0.72 6.12
C ILE A 156 5.26 -0.73 5.48
N VAL A 157 5.32 -0.37 4.20
CA VAL A 157 6.55 -0.45 3.39
C VAL A 157 7.03 0.94 3.00
N PHE A 158 8.24 1.30 3.42
CA PHE A 158 8.90 2.53 3.00
C PHE A 158 9.84 2.26 1.81
N SER A 159 9.45 2.76 0.63
CA SER A 159 10.16 2.55 -0.65
C SER A 159 11.04 3.72 -1.10
N GLY A 160 10.89 4.90 -0.50
CA GLY A 160 11.71 6.07 -0.85
C GLY A 160 13.14 6.02 -0.32
N ARG A 161 13.93 7.07 -0.54
CA ARG A 161 15.29 7.19 0.02
C ARG A 161 15.26 7.68 1.47
N CYS A 162 14.85 6.81 2.39
CA CYS A 162 14.75 7.13 3.82
C CYS A 162 15.39 6.08 4.74
N ARG A 163 15.49 6.42 6.02
CA ARG A 163 15.87 5.51 7.10
C ARG A 163 14.78 5.54 8.16
N LEU A 164 14.35 4.36 8.62
CA LEU A 164 13.57 4.22 9.84
C LEU A 164 14.52 4.45 11.02
N ALA A 165 14.45 5.65 11.62
CA ALA A 165 15.46 6.11 12.57
C ALA A 165 15.10 5.75 14.02
N ASP A 166 13.84 5.95 14.41
CA ASP A 166 13.25 5.48 15.65
C ASP A 166 11.76 5.24 15.37
N VAL A 167 11.42 4.00 15.02
CA VAL A 167 10.06 3.57 14.71
C VAL A 167 9.71 2.41 15.61
N ARG A 168 8.65 2.57 16.42
CA ARG A 168 8.25 1.60 17.44
C ARG A 168 6.83 1.11 17.22
N TRP A 169 6.63 -0.19 17.41
CA TRP A 169 5.34 -0.87 17.41
C TRP A 169 5.51 -2.21 18.12
N ASP A 170 4.44 -2.70 18.73
CA ASP A 170 4.37 -3.95 19.49
C ASP A 170 3.07 -4.70 19.15
N ARG A 171 3.00 -5.18 17.90
CA ARG A 171 1.90 -6.02 17.41
C ARG A 171 2.43 -7.16 16.57
N ASP A 172 1.94 -8.37 16.84
CA ASP A 172 2.34 -9.58 16.14
C ASP A 172 1.85 -9.65 14.68
N ASP A 173 0.78 -8.94 14.37
CA ASP A 173 0.14 -8.91 13.05
C ASP A 173 0.69 -7.81 12.13
N THR A 174 1.60 -6.97 12.64
CA THR A 174 2.04 -5.75 11.98
C THR A 174 3.56 -5.73 11.80
N ALA A 175 4.00 -5.29 10.63
CA ALA A 175 5.41 -5.01 10.36
C ALA A 175 5.58 -3.67 9.66
N VAL A 176 6.59 -2.92 10.10
CA VAL A 176 7.06 -1.71 9.42
C VAL A 176 8.46 -1.98 8.89
N CYS A 177 8.68 -1.78 7.59
CA CYS A 177 9.97 -2.10 7.00
C CYS A 177 10.32 -1.23 5.80
N ARG A 178 11.59 -1.32 5.43
CA ARG A 178 12.11 -0.84 4.16
C ARG A 178 11.73 -1.82 3.02
N VAL A 179 11.59 -1.33 1.79
CA VAL A 179 11.24 -2.19 0.63
C VAL A 179 12.24 -3.32 0.40
N GLU A 180 13.51 -3.09 0.73
CA GLU A 180 14.57 -4.07 0.62
C GLU A 180 14.36 -5.27 1.58
N GLU A 181 13.73 -5.01 2.74
CA GLU A 181 13.47 -5.98 3.81
C GLU A 181 12.15 -6.75 3.63
N LEU A 182 11.29 -6.30 2.72
CA LEU A 182 9.95 -6.85 2.49
C LEU A 182 9.91 -8.39 2.37
N PRO A 183 10.76 -9.07 1.56
CA PRO A 183 10.72 -10.54 1.50
C PRO A 183 10.97 -11.21 2.84
N ARG A 184 11.89 -10.67 3.66
CA ARG A 184 12.21 -11.22 4.98
C ARG A 184 11.02 -11.04 5.92
N VAL A 185 10.35 -9.89 5.85
CA VAL A 185 9.15 -9.58 6.64
C VAL A 185 8.00 -10.52 6.28
N LEU A 186 7.64 -10.65 5.00
CA LEU A 186 6.55 -11.54 4.55
C LEU A 186 6.79 -13.01 4.93
N ARG A 187 8.06 -13.45 4.95
CA ARG A 187 8.40 -14.81 5.37
C ARG A 187 8.20 -15.02 6.88
N LYS A 188 8.54 -14.02 7.71
CA LYS A 188 8.43 -14.09 9.18
C LYS A 188 6.99 -13.90 9.67
N LEU A 189 6.30 -12.95 9.06
CA LEU A 189 4.89 -12.66 9.28
C LEU A 189 4.03 -13.75 8.59
N GLY A 190 2.77 -13.90 8.99
CA GLY A 190 1.93 -14.97 8.44
C GLY A 190 2.19 -16.32 9.08
N ARG A 191 1.86 -16.43 10.37
CA ARG A 191 1.79 -17.70 11.13
C ARG A 191 0.33 -18.10 11.27
N GLY A 192 0.03 -19.39 11.21
CA GLY A 192 -1.34 -19.89 11.36
C GLY A 192 -1.68 -21.00 10.37
N LYS A 193 -2.94 -21.44 10.41
CA LYS A 193 -3.45 -22.46 9.49
C LYS A 193 -3.37 -21.94 8.05
N PRO A 194 -2.69 -22.63 7.12
CA PRO A 194 -2.56 -22.15 5.76
C PRO A 194 -3.87 -22.35 4.99
N LEU A 195 -4.25 -21.33 4.23
CA LEU A 195 -5.25 -21.42 3.16
C LEU A 195 -4.75 -22.39 2.07
N SER A 196 -5.69 -23.05 1.41
CA SER A 196 -5.49 -23.74 0.14
C SER A 196 -5.34 -22.74 -1.02
N TRP A 197 -4.78 -23.19 -2.13
CA TRP A 197 -4.70 -22.35 -3.33
C TRP A 197 -6.08 -21.99 -3.89
N ARG A 198 -7.06 -22.88 -3.75
CA ARG A 198 -8.45 -22.62 -4.13
C ARG A 198 -9.03 -21.45 -3.31
N GLU A 199 -8.83 -21.45 -1.99
CA GLU A 199 -9.26 -20.34 -1.14
C GLU A 199 -8.55 -19.02 -1.53
N VAL A 200 -7.27 -19.06 -1.88
CA VAL A 200 -6.53 -17.89 -2.37
C VAL A 200 -7.11 -17.36 -3.69
N GLU A 201 -7.43 -18.24 -4.64
CA GLU A 201 -8.04 -17.88 -5.92
C GLU A 201 -9.48 -17.35 -5.75
N ASP A 202 -10.24 -17.92 -4.83
CA ASP A 202 -11.59 -17.46 -4.49
C ASP A 202 -11.55 -16.06 -3.87
N LEU A 203 -10.62 -15.81 -2.96
CA LEU A 203 -10.37 -14.48 -2.41
C LEU A 203 -9.94 -13.48 -3.50
N TYR A 204 -9.06 -13.88 -4.41
CA TYR A 204 -8.66 -13.04 -5.53
C TYR A 204 -9.87 -12.63 -6.38
N ARG A 205 -10.68 -13.59 -6.84
CA ARG A 205 -11.88 -13.33 -7.66
C ARG A 205 -12.89 -12.44 -6.94
N ARG A 206 -13.04 -12.61 -5.63
CA ARG A 206 -13.93 -11.78 -4.82
C ARG A 206 -13.45 -10.34 -4.66
N LEU A 207 -12.13 -10.12 -4.61
CA LEU A 207 -11.54 -8.81 -4.34
C LEU A 207 -11.17 -8.03 -5.62
N GLU A 208 -10.94 -8.71 -6.74
CA GLU A 208 -10.60 -8.09 -8.02
C GLU A 208 -11.58 -7.00 -8.47
N PRO A 209 -12.92 -7.13 -8.32
CA PRO A 209 -13.86 -6.07 -8.70
C PRO A 209 -13.59 -4.72 -8.01
N TYR A 210 -13.03 -4.72 -6.79
CA TYR A 210 -12.70 -3.48 -6.06
C TYR A 210 -11.49 -2.73 -6.63
N THR A 211 -10.76 -3.31 -7.58
CA THR A 211 -9.71 -2.61 -8.36
C THR A 211 -10.29 -1.84 -9.55
N GLN A 212 -11.52 -2.14 -9.95
CA GLN A 212 -12.14 -1.66 -11.19
C GLN A 212 -13.06 -0.46 -10.95
N VAL A 213 -12.58 0.55 -10.21
CA VAL A 213 -13.41 1.71 -9.88
C VAL A 213 -13.42 2.78 -10.97
N SER A 214 -14.59 3.40 -11.15
CA SER A 214 -14.81 4.50 -12.08
C SER A 214 -14.04 5.76 -11.67
N TRP A 215 -13.83 6.66 -12.63
CA TRP A 215 -13.22 7.98 -12.36
C TRP A 215 -14.00 8.77 -11.30
N PHE A 216 -15.33 8.73 -11.33
CA PHE A 216 -16.17 9.42 -10.36
C PHE A 216 -15.95 8.91 -8.92
N GLN A 217 -15.84 7.60 -8.74
CA GLN A 217 -15.54 7.00 -7.43
C GLN A 217 -14.17 7.43 -6.92
N LYS A 218 -13.15 7.50 -7.80
CA LYS A 218 -11.82 8.01 -7.43
C LYS A 218 -11.87 9.49 -7.01
N GLN A 219 -12.62 10.33 -7.72
CA GLN A 219 -12.77 11.74 -7.35
C GLN A 219 -13.53 11.93 -6.03
N ALA A 220 -14.60 11.17 -5.82
CA ALA A 220 -15.33 11.16 -4.54
C ALA A 220 -14.42 10.76 -3.38
N HIS A 221 -13.59 9.72 -3.59
CA HIS A 221 -12.59 9.30 -2.60
C HIS A 221 -11.58 10.41 -2.29
N ILE A 222 -10.99 11.04 -3.32
CA ILE A 222 -10.02 12.15 -3.14
C ILE A 222 -10.64 13.29 -2.35
N ARG A 223 -11.90 13.65 -2.64
CA ARG A 223 -12.63 14.69 -1.89
C ARG A 223 -12.77 14.32 -0.42
N GLN A 224 -13.22 13.10 -0.14
CA GLN A 224 -13.37 12.56 1.21
C GLN A 224 -12.04 12.58 1.99
N VAL A 225 -10.93 12.19 1.35
CA VAL A 225 -9.60 12.20 1.97
C VAL A 225 -9.19 13.63 2.34
N LYS A 226 -9.34 14.58 1.41
CA LYS A 226 -9.02 16.00 1.65
C LYS A 226 -9.82 16.59 2.81
N GLU A 227 -11.09 16.25 2.93
CA GLU A 227 -11.95 16.69 4.04
C GLU A 227 -11.47 16.11 5.38
N LYS A 228 -11.15 14.81 5.43
CA LYS A 228 -10.57 14.18 6.64
C LYS A 228 -9.24 14.81 7.04
N GLU A 229 -8.37 15.12 6.09
CA GLU A 229 -7.09 15.77 6.37
C GLU A 229 -7.28 17.19 6.92
N ARG A 230 -8.19 17.99 6.35
CA ARG A 230 -8.52 19.32 6.86
C ARG A 230 -9.06 19.24 8.29
N ALA A 231 -10.00 18.33 8.55
CA ALA A 231 -10.58 18.13 9.87
C ALA A 231 -9.57 17.67 10.93
N ARG A 232 -8.47 17.03 10.52
CA ARG A 232 -7.37 16.62 11.40
C ARG A 232 -6.36 17.74 11.66
N ARG A 233 -6.17 18.67 10.72
CA ARG A 233 -5.27 19.83 10.88
C ARG A 233 -5.88 20.98 11.68
N GLY A 234 -7.20 21.04 11.76
CA GLY A 234 -7.93 22.04 12.54
C GLY A 234 -8.20 21.66 14.00
N ARG A 235 -7.63 20.54 14.49
CA ARG A 235 -7.65 20.11 15.88
C ARG A 235 -6.24 20.17 16.45
#